data_AF-E9T6G5-F1
#
_entry.id   AF-E9T6G5-F1
#
_cell.length_a   1.000
_cell.length_b   1.000
_cell.length_c   1.000
_cell.angle_alpha   90.00
_cell.angle_beta   90.00
_cell.angle_gamma   90.00
#
_symmetry.space_group_name_H-M   'P 1'
#
loop_
_entity.id
_entity.type
_entity.pdbx_description
1 polymer ?
#
loop_
_entity_poly.entity_id
_entity_poly.type
_entity_poly.pdbx_seq_one_letter_code
_entity_poly.pdbx_strand_id
1 'polypeptide(L)'
;MELRSGVARWFGGFLSRRSPAALDRTREDLVVVVSGFDDVEACSTTLERGAAGAPAWVPDAQAVLRHHLRLPSDRVQEAVDVAGQDDYALADEPVVDADGVATVLLERVQLLDALHCSQERSRMAGLAQRLGGTALGWEGLQPPSAG
;
A
#
# COMPACT_ATOMS: atom_id res chain seq x y z
N MET A 1 -6.67 47.61 -7.40
CA MET A 1 -7.81 47.22 -6.55
C MET A 1 -8.90 46.79 -7.52
N GLU A 2 -9.18 45.51 -7.83
CA GLU A 2 -8.73 44.20 -7.37
C GLU A 2 -8.72 43.28 -8.61
N LEU A 3 -7.64 42.51 -8.81
CA LEU A 3 -7.61 41.41 -9.78
C LEU A 3 -8.28 40.20 -9.14
N ARG A 4 -9.47 39.85 -9.63
CA ARG A 4 -10.23 38.69 -9.16
C ARG A 4 -9.64 37.42 -9.77
N SER A 5 -9.17 36.56 -8.87
CA SER A 5 -8.76 35.17 -9.09
C SER A 5 -9.75 34.39 -9.96
N GLY A 6 -9.24 33.75 -11.02
CA GLY A 6 -9.97 32.80 -11.87
C GLY A 6 -9.44 31.39 -11.63
N VAL A 7 -10.20 30.61 -10.86
CA VAL A 7 -9.92 29.23 -10.45
C VAL A 7 -10.07 28.27 -11.64
N ALA A 8 -9.17 27.29 -11.68
CA ALA A 8 -9.12 26.18 -12.62
C ALA A 8 -10.44 25.39 -12.68
N ARG A 9 -10.84 25.00 -13.90
CA ARG A 9 -11.96 24.09 -14.12
C ARG A 9 -11.53 23.02 -15.12
N TRP A 10 -10.97 21.93 -14.61
CA TRP A 10 -10.78 20.71 -15.39
C TRP A 10 -12.09 19.94 -15.39
N PHE A 11 -12.77 19.94 -16.54
CA PHE A 11 -13.91 19.06 -16.80
C PHE A 11 -13.42 17.71 -17.30
N GLY A 12 -14.09 16.66 -16.82
CA GLY A 12 -13.74 15.28 -17.02
C GLY A 12 -14.00 14.73 -18.43
N GLY A 13 -13.39 13.58 -18.67
CA GLY A 13 -13.73 12.65 -19.74
C GLY A 13 -14.06 11.30 -19.12
N PHE A 14 -15.36 10.98 -19.10
CA PHE A 14 -15.86 9.62 -18.87
C PHE A 14 -15.48 8.76 -20.07
N LEU A 15 -14.46 7.93 -19.91
CA LEU A 15 -14.28 6.69 -20.65
C LEU A 15 -14.28 5.58 -19.61
N SER A 16 -15.47 5.03 -19.34
CA SER A 16 -15.58 3.75 -18.68
C SER A 16 -14.99 2.71 -19.63
N ARG A 17 -13.66 2.56 -19.59
CA ARG A 17 -13.05 1.27 -19.89
C ARG A 17 -13.77 0.29 -18.98
N ARG A 18 -14.17 -0.85 -19.52
CA ARG A 18 -14.52 -2.01 -18.72
C ARG A 18 -13.33 -2.25 -17.80
N SER A 19 -13.38 -1.73 -16.58
CA SER A 19 -12.32 -1.91 -15.61
C SER A 19 -12.17 -3.43 -15.48
N PRO A 20 -10.95 -3.98 -15.59
CA PRO A 20 -10.71 -5.32 -15.11
C PRO A 20 -11.37 -5.45 -13.74
N ALA A 21 -12.02 -6.57 -13.46
CA ALA A 21 -12.56 -6.81 -12.12
C ALA A 21 -11.47 -6.46 -11.10
N ALA A 22 -11.85 -5.73 -10.04
CA ALA A 22 -10.91 -5.41 -8.97
C ALA A 22 -10.20 -6.69 -8.53
N LEU A 23 -8.88 -6.62 -8.36
CA LEU A 23 -8.13 -7.77 -7.86
C LEU A 23 -8.73 -8.19 -6.51
N ASP A 24 -9.05 -9.47 -6.37
CA ASP A 24 -9.49 -10.01 -5.08
C ASP A 24 -8.27 -10.27 -4.21
N ARG A 25 -8.13 -9.49 -3.13
CA ARG A 25 -7.01 -9.59 -2.19
C ARG A 25 -6.99 -10.89 -1.38
N THR A 26 -8.12 -11.61 -1.33
CA THR A 26 -8.25 -12.86 -0.56
C THR A 26 -7.79 -14.10 -1.34
N ARG A 27 -7.36 -13.91 -2.60
CA ARG A 27 -6.83 -15.00 -3.41
C ARG A 27 -5.56 -15.58 -2.80
N GLU A 28 -5.52 -16.90 -2.74
CA GLU A 28 -4.40 -17.66 -2.16
C GLU A 28 -3.17 -17.72 -3.09
N ASP A 29 -3.31 -17.39 -4.38
CA ASP A 29 -2.23 -17.44 -5.36
C ASP A 29 -1.43 -16.14 -5.49
N LEU A 30 -1.72 -15.12 -4.67
CA LEU A 30 -0.96 -13.87 -4.66
C LEU A 30 0.48 -14.11 -4.20
N VAL A 31 1.44 -13.65 -5.00
CA VAL A 31 2.88 -13.72 -4.71
C VAL A 31 3.48 -12.33 -4.60
N VAL A 32 4.49 -12.19 -3.74
CA VAL A 32 5.25 -10.95 -3.60
C VAL A 32 6.10 -10.73 -4.86
N VAL A 33 5.82 -9.66 -5.59
CA VAL A 33 6.54 -9.24 -6.80
C VAL A 33 7.44 -8.02 -6.55
N VAL A 34 7.21 -7.31 -5.44
CA VAL A 34 8.01 -6.15 -5.02
C VAL A 34 8.10 -6.13 -3.50
N SER A 35 9.28 -5.81 -2.95
CA SER A 35 9.50 -5.59 -1.52
C SER A 35 10.33 -4.35 -1.30
N GLY A 36 9.81 -3.39 -0.51
CA GLY A 36 10.46 -2.14 -0.15
C GLY A 36 10.59 -2.00 1.37
N PHE A 37 11.68 -2.52 1.93
CA PHE A 37 12.01 -2.48 3.37
C PHE A 37 13.24 -1.62 3.68
N ASP A 38 13.93 -1.14 2.64
CA ASP A 38 14.99 -0.14 2.77
C ASP A 38 14.35 1.26 2.77
N ASP A 39 14.48 1.99 3.87
CA ASP A 39 13.88 3.30 4.06
C ASP A 39 14.58 4.41 3.26
N VAL A 40 15.82 4.18 2.82
CA VAL A 40 16.56 5.09 1.93
C VAL A 40 16.37 4.78 0.45
N GLU A 41 15.92 3.58 0.09
CA GLU A 41 15.61 3.22 -1.30
C GLU A 41 14.38 4.01 -1.81
N ALA A 42 14.53 4.62 -2.98
CA ALA A 42 13.41 5.28 -3.66
C ALA A 42 12.43 4.23 -4.19
N CYS A 43 11.12 4.47 -4.04
CA CYS A 43 10.09 3.54 -4.53
C CYS A 43 10.20 3.27 -6.05
N SER A 44 10.70 4.22 -6.85
CA SER A 44 10.96 3.98 -8.28
C SER A 44 12.01 2.90 -8.49
N THR A 45 13.12 2.93 -7.75
CA THR A 45 14.18 1.92 -7.80
C THR A 45 13.67 0.56 -7.32
N THR A 46 12.89 0.54 -6.24
CA THR A 46 12.26 -0.69 -5.74
C THR A 46 11.36 -1.33 -6.80
N LEU A 47 10.54 -0.52 -7.49
CA LEU A 47 9.63 -0.97 -8.55
C LEU A 47 10.37 -1.42 -9.80
N GLU A 48 11.41 -0.70 -10.25
CA GLU A 48 12.28 -1.11 -11.36
C GLU A 48 12.93 -2.47 -11.09
N ARG A 49 13.43 -2.68 -9.86
CA ARG A 49 13.98 -3.97 -9.41
C ARG A 49 12.92 -5.07 -9.42
N GLY A 50 11.70 -4.78 -8.99
CA GLY A 50 10.57 -5.71 -9.05
C GLY A 50 10.16 -6.09 -10.47
N ALA A 51 10.17 -5.13 -11.40
CA ALA A 51 9.89 -5.39 -12.82
C ALA A 51 10.97 -6.28 -13.49
N ALA A 52 12.23 -6.15 -13.07
CA ALA A 52 13.35 -6.96 -13.57
C ALA A 52 13.52 -8.30 -12.83
N GLY A 53 12.79 -8.50 -11.73
CA GLY A 53 12.89 -9.68 -10.85
C GLY A 53 12.07 -10.88 -11.31
N ALA A 54 12.12 -11.94 -10.51
CA ALA A 54 11.27 -13.11 -10.64
C ALA A 54 10.69 -13.47 -9.26
N PRO A 55 9.36 -13.51 -9.07
CA PRO A 55 8.32 -13.18 -10.06
C PRO A 55 8.32 -11.69 -10.44
N ALA A 56 8.05 -11.40 -11.71
CA ALA A 56 8.11 -10.03 -12.23
C ALA A 56 6.83 -9.24 -11.89
N TRP A 57 7.00 -8.03 -11.38
CA TRP A 57 5.91 -7.07 -11.23
C TRP A 57 5.39 -6.59 -12.59
N VAL A 58 4.07 -6.54 -12.76
CA VAL A 58 3.38 -6.06 -13.96
C VAL A 58 2.78 -4.68 -13.68
N PRO A 59 3.33 -3.59 -14.25
CA PRO A 59 2.93 -2.22 -13.89
C PRO A 59 1.46 -1.86 -14.14
N ASP A 60 0.90 -2.34 -15.26
CA ASP A 60 -0.48 -2.04 -15.66
C ASP A 60 -1.53 -2.96 -15.00
N ALA A 61 -1.12 -3.84 -14.09
CA ALA A 61 -1.99 -4.73 -13.34
C ALA A 61 -2.12 -4.28 -11.88
N GLN A 62 -3.33 -4.42 -11.32
CA GLN A 62 -3.55 -4.17 -9.90
C GLN A 62 -2.67 -5.10 -9.05
N ALA A 63 -2.26 -4.59 -7.90
CA ALA A 63 -1.56 -5.33 -6.86
C ALA A 63 -2.24 -5.10 -5.51
N VAL A 64 -2.04 -6.02 -4.59
CA VAL A 64 -2.26 -5.76 -3.17
C VAL A 64 -1.01 -5.05 -2.65
N LEU A 65 -1.15 -3.79 -2.21
CA LEU A 65 -0.13 -3.10 -1.43
C LEU A 65 -0.31 -3.50 0.03
N ARG A 66 0.67 -4.20 0.60
CA ARG A 66 0.67 -4.66 1.99
C ARG A 66 1.76 -3.94 2.78
N HIS A 67 1.38 -3.25 3.84
CA HIS A 67 2.28 -2.61 4.78
C HIS A 67 2.52 -3.46 6.01
N HIS A 68 3.76 -3.43 6.49
CA HIS A 68 4.20 -4.17 7.67
C HIS A 68 4.44 -3.17 8.80
N LEU A 69 3.65 -3.25 9.88
CA LEU A 69 3.76 -2.36 11.03
C LEU A 69 4.10 -3.16 12.30
N ARG A 70 4.91 -2.57 13.18
CA ARG A 70 4.98 -2.95 14.61
C ARG A 70 4.25 -1.92 15.43
N LEU A 71 3.25 -2.34 16.19
CA LEU A 71 2.42 -1.47 17.02
C LEU A 71 2.27 -2.05 18.43
N PRO A 72 2.13 -1.24 19.48
CA PRO A 72 1.59 -1.74 20.74
C PRO A 72 0.25 -2.46 20.50
N SER A 73 0.07 -3.65 21.09
CA SER A 73 -1.10 -4.52 20.84
C SER A 73 -2.43 -3.84 21.18
N ASP A 74 -2.44 -2.97 22.20
CA ASP A 74 -3.60 -2.16 22.60
C ASP A 74 -3.95 -1.03 21.61
N ARG A 75 -3.08 -0.77 20.62
CA ARG A 75 -3.27 0.25 19.57
C ARG A 75 -3.63 -0.33 18.20
N VAL A 76 -3.69 -1.64 18.06
CA VAL A 76 -3.94 -2.28 16.76
C VAL A 76 -5.32 -1.93 16.21
N GLN A 77 -6.37 -1.99 17.04
CA GLN A 77 -7.72 -1.66 16.56
C GLN A 77 -7.82 -0.20 16.09
N GLU A 78 -7.21 0.73 16.82
CA GLU A 78 -7.15 2.15 16.41
C GLU A 78 -6.44 2.32 15.06
N ALA A 79 -5.35 1.58 14.82
CA ALA A 79 -4.65 1.60 13.54
C ALA A 79 -5.52 1.07 12.40
N VAL A 80 -6.25 -0.03 12.63
CA VAL A 80 -7.17 -0.63 11.66
C VAL A 80 -8.31 0.34 11.32
N ASP A 81 -8.91 0.96 12.33
CA ASP A 81 -10.02 1.90 12.14
C ASP A 81 -9.59 3.14 11.34
N VAL A 82 -8.41 3.69 11.62
CA VAL A 82 -7.86 4.84 10.88
C VAL A 82 -7.48 4.44 9.45
N ALA A 83 -6.77 3.34 9.27
CA ALA A 83 -6.35 2.90 7.93
C ALA A 83 -7.55 2.48 7.07
N GLY A 84 -8.59 1.92 7.68
CA GLY A 84 -9.84 1.54 7.01
C GLY A 84 -10.60 2.71 6.39
N GLN A 85 -10.33 3.96 6.80
CA GLN A 85 -10.85 5.16 6.14
C GLN A 85 -10.28 5.34 4.72
N ASP A 86 -9.12 4.74 4.45
CA ASP A 86 -8.42 4.73 3.16
C ASP A 86 -8.47 3.33 2.49
N ASP A 87 -9.51 2.53 2.79
CA ASP A 87 -9.76 1.19 2.25
C ASP A 87 -8.72 0.11 2.59
N TYR A 88 -7.90 0.33 3.63
CA TYR A 88 -7.05 -0.74 4.17
C TYR A 88 -7.84 -1.72 5.02
N ALA A 89 -7.44 -2.99 4.95
CA ALA A 89 -7.92 -4.04 5.82
C ALA A 89 -6.76 -4.86 6.38
N LEU A 90 -7.00 -5.63 7.44
CA LEU A 90 -6.05 -6.63 7.89
C LEU A 90 -5.88 -7.71 6.81
N ALA A 91 -4.62 -8.08 6.56
CA ALA A 91 -4.29 -9.24 5.73
C ALA A 91 -4.54 -10.55 6.50
N ASP A 92 -4.24 -10.54 7.80
CA ASP A 92 -4.40 -11.68 8.71
C ASP A 92 -4.53 -11.19 10.17
N GLU A 93 -4.75 -12.12 11.10
CA GLU A 93 -4.76 -11.82 12.54
C GLU A 93 -3.38 -11.29 12.99
N PRO A 94 -3.33 -10.15 13.72
CA PRO A 94 -2.09 -9.60 14.25
C PRO A 94 -1.35 -10.60 15.13
N VAL A 95 -0.05 -10.76 14.90
CA VAL A 95 0.80 -11.63 15.73
C VAL A 95 1.37 -10.82 16.89
N VAL A 96 0.98 -11.15 18.12
CA VAL A 96 1.40 -10.43 19.33
C VAL A 96 2.58 -11.14 19.98
N ASP A 97 3.69 -10.42 20.12
CA ASP A 97 4.88 -10.88 20.82
C ASP A 97 4.68 -10.84 22.35
N ALA A 98 5.54 -11.53 23.10
CA ALA A 98 5.45 -11.60 24.56
C ALA A 98 5.65 -10.24 25.26
N ASP A 99 6.24 -9.26 24.58
CA ASP A 99 6.45 -7.89 25.06
C ASP A 99 5.24 -6.98 24.80
N GLY A 100 4.16 -7.52 24.24
CA GLY A 100 2.92 -6.78 23.95
C GLY A 100 2.97 -5.96 22.66
N VAL A 101 3.99 -6.15 21.81
CA VAL A 101 4.07 -5.54 20.47
C VAL A 101 3.49 -6.50 19.44
N ALA A 102 2.59 -6.00 18.60
CA ALA A 102 1.98 -6.74 17.51
C ALA A 102 2.64 -6.45 16.16
N THR A 103 2.86 -7.49 15.37
CA THR A 103 3.10 -7.37 13.93
C THR A 103 1.75 -7.31 13.22
N VAL A 104 1.51 -6.21 12.51
CA VAL A 104 0.24 -5.92 11.83
C VAL A 104 0.49 -5.77 10.33
N LEU A 105 -0.30 -6.49 9.54
CA LEU A 105 -0.28 -6.42 8.09
C LEU A 105 -1.55 -5.71 7.61
N LEU A 106 -1.40 -4.50 7.08
CA LEU A 106 -2.50 -3.73 6.50
C LEU A 106 -2.37 -3.72 4.98
N GLU A 107 -3.42 -4.08 4.27
CA GLU A 107 -3.39 -4.20 2.83
C GLU A 107 -4.57 -3.54 2.12
N ARG A 108 -4.32 -3.04 0.91
CA ARG A 108 -5.35 -2.55 -0.02
C ARG A 108 -4.99 -2.86 -1.47
N VAL A 109 -5.99 -2.91 -2.33
CA VAL A 109 -5.82 -3.14 -3.77
C VAL A 109 -5.65 -1.81 -4.50
N GLN A 110 -4.62 -1.68 -5.34
CA GLN A 110 -4.41 -0.51 -6.19
C GLN A 110 -3.44 -0.81 -7.36
N LEU A 111 -3.29 0.13 -8.29
CA LEU A 111 -2.13 0.17 -9.18
C LEU A 111 -0.93 0.71 -8.42
N LEU A 112 0.24 0.09 -8.61
CA LEU A 112 1.48 0.59 -8.01
C LEU A 112 2.16 1.56 -8.96
N ASP A 113 2.53 2.72 -8.44
CA ASP A 113 3.55 3.58 -9.03
C ASP A 113 4.39 4.21 -7.94
N ALA A 114 5.54 4.75 -8.34
CA ALA A 114 6.54 5.24 -7.39
C ALA A 114 6.02 6.38 -6.50
N LEU A 115 5.17 7.25 -7.04
CA LEU A 115 4.64 8.41 -6.31
C LEU A 115 3.66 7.95 -5.23
N HIS A 116 2.68 7.12 -5.61
CA HIS A 116 1.70 6.62 -4.65
C HIS A 116 2.34 5.70 -3.62
N CYS A 117 3.28 4.83 -4.01
CA CYS A 117 4.01 4.01 -3.03
C CYS A 117 4.77 4.87 -2.02
N SER A 118 5.39 5.98 -2.45
CA SER A 118 6.07 6.91 -1.55
C SER A 118 5.09 7.59 -0.59
N GLN A 119 3.95 8.05 -1.10
CA GLN A 119 2.89 8.69 -0.30
C GLN A 119 2.32 7.73 0.75
N GLU A 120 2.01 6.49 0.36
CA GLU A 120 1.46 5.48 1.27
C GLU A 120 2.47 5.02 2.31
N ARG A 121 3.75 4.87 1.92
CA ARG A 121 4.83 4.62 2.89
C ARG A 121 4.91 5.73 3.94
N SER A 122 4.85 7.00 3.54
CA SER A 122 4.83 8.14 4.47
C SER A 122 3.57 8.16 5.34
N ARG A 123 2.40 7.85 4.77
CA ARG A 123 1.13 7.75 5.51
C ARG A 123 1.22 6.70 6.60
N MET A 124 1.69 5.50 6.28
CA MET A 124 1.80 4.38 7.22
C MET A 124 2.88 4.61 8.28
N ALA A 125 4.00 5.24 7.91
CA ALA A 125 5.01 5.67 8.88
C ALA A 125 4.42 6.68 9.89
N GLY A 126 3.67 7.68 9.42
CA GLY A 126 3.02 8.66 10.28
C GLY A 126 1.92 8.06 11.17
N LEU A 127 1.14 7.11 10.64
CA LEU A 127 0.15 6.35 11.40
C LEU A 127 0.82 5.57 12.54
N ALA A 128 1.83 4.76 12.21
CA ALA A 128 2.53 3.94 13.18
C ALA A 128 3.20 4.80 14.26
N GLN A 129 3.90 5.88 13.87
CA GLN A 129 4.56 6.79 14.80
C GLN A 129 3.59 7.42 15.80
N ARG A 130 2.42 7.89 15.34
CA ARG A 130 1.38 8.47 16.22
C ARG A 130 0.86 7.49 17.27
N LEU A 131 0.89 6.20 16.94
CA LEU A 131 0.44 5.11 17.80
C LEU A 131 1.58 4.46 18.60
N GLY A 132 2.77 5.08 18.61
CA GLY A 132 3.93 4.57 19.36
C GLY A 132 4.60 3.35 18.73
N GLY A 133 4.36 3.11 17.44
CA GLY A 133 4.93 2.01 16.67
C GLY A 133 5.85 2.44 15.54
N THR A 134 6.11 1.53 14.60
CA THR A 134 7.01 1.74 13.47
C THR A 134 6.49 1.02 12.22
N ALA A 135 6.59 1.67 11.06
CA ALA A 135 6.39 1.02 9.77
C ALA A 135 7.71 0.39 9.32
N LEU A 136 7.72 -0.92 9.08
CA LEU A 136 8.91 -1.68 8.70
C LEU A 136 9.18 -1.64 7.19
N GLY A 137 8.11 -1.54 6.39
CA GLY A 137 8.22 -1.61 4.94
C GLY A 137 6.89 -1.98 4.30
N TRP A 138 6.97 -2.35 3.02
CA TRP A 138 5.81 -2.72 2.23
C TRP A 138 6.15 -3.76 1.17
N GLU A 139 5.11 -4.45 0.72
CA GLU A 139 5.16 -5.43 -0.35
C GLU A 139 4.06 -5.14 -1.38
N GLY A 140 4.37 -5.41 -2.65
CA GLY A 140 3.39 -5.49 -3.72
C GLY A 140 3.14 -6.95 -4.09
N LEU A 141 1.89 -7.39 -4.01
CA LEU A 141 1.50 -8.75 -4.36
C LEU A 141 0.63 -8.77 -5.62
N GLN A 142 0.92 -9.70 -6.52
CA GLN A 142 0.14 -9.95 -7.74
C GLN A 142 -0.07 -11.47 -7.90
N PRO A 143 -1.11 -11.91 -8.62
CA PRO A 143 -1.17 -13.30 -9.06
C PRO A 143 0.04 -13.62 -9.95
N PRO A 144 0.45 -14.89 -10.07
CA PRO A 144 1.58 -15.25 -10.90
C PRO A 144 1.29 -14.81 -12.34
N SER A 145 2.24 -14.13 -12.97
CA SER A 145 2.15 -13.84 -14.39
C SER A 145 2.02 -15.17 -15.13
N ALA A 146 0.99 -15.33 -15.95
CA ALA A 146 0.90 -16.45 -16.87
C ALA A 146 2.12 -16.36 -17.80
N GLY A 147 3.07 -17.27 -17.61
CA GLY A 147 4.28 -17.36 -18.42
C GLY A 147 4.01 -17.71 -19.88
#